data_AF-A0A7K9R9V7-F1
#
_entry.id   AF-A0A7K9R9V7-F1
#
_cell.length_a   1.000
_cell.length_b   1.000
_cell.length_c   1.000
_cell.angle_alpha   90.00
_cell.angle_beta   90.00
_cell.angle_gamma   90.00
#
_symmetry.space_group_name_H-M   'P 1'
#
loop_
_entity.id
_entity.type
_entity.pdbx_description
1 polymer ?
#
loop_
_entity_poly.entity_id
_entity_poly.type
_entity_poly.pdbx_seq_one_letter_code
_entity_poly.pdbx_strand_id
1 'polypeptide(L)' 'PGAAGAAELQLVLEADAERRRAGQAARAAFLGRGPADPEHRTGASLELPRQRERRCVRAAFRLH' A
#
# COMPACT_ATOMS: atom_id res chain seq x y z
N PRO A 1 -4.06 10.99 33.34
CA PRO A 1 -3.16 10.23 32.45
C PRO A 1 -3.97 9.52 31.36
N GLY A 2 -4.23 10.23 30.25
CA GLY A 2 -5.04 9.71 29.16
C GLY A 2 -4.25 8.68 28.35
N ALA A 3 -4.81 7.48 28.18
CA ALA A 3 -4.34 6.52 27.21
C ALA A 3 -4.42 7.18 25.84
N ALA A 4 -3.31 7.69 25.33
CA ALA A 4 -3.26 7.99 23.92
C ALA A 4 -3.55 6.63 23.20
N GLY A 5 -4.30 6.58 22.11
CA GLY A 5 -4.63 5.32 21.39
C GLY A 5 -3.54 4.89 20.42
N ALA A 6 -3.40 3.60 20.09
CA ALA A 6 -2.54 3.20 18.96
C ALA A 6 -2.94 4.00 17.71
N ALA A 7 -1.96 4.49 16.93
CA ALA A 7 -2.26 5.21 15.70
C ALA A 7 -2.37 4.20 14.55
N GLU A 8 -3.29 4.40 13.62
CA GLU A 8 -3.41 3.56 12.42
C GLU A 8 -2.93 4.35 11.19
N LEU A 9 -2.07 3.74 10.39
CA LEU A 9 -1.65 4.25 9.09
C LEU A 9 -2.37 3.48 7.99
N GLN A 10 -3.19 4.18 7.21
CA GLN A 10 -3.76 3.68 5.97
C GLN A 10 -2.84 4.07 4.81
N LEU A 11 -2.44 3.09 4.00
CA LEU A 11 -1.52 3.30 2.89
C LEU A 11 -2.06 2.71 1.59
N VAL A 12 -1.73 3.36 0.48
CA VAL A 12 -2.00 2.89 -0.87
C VAL A 12 -0.69 2.87 -1.64
N LEU A 13 -0.39 1.75 -2.27
CA LEU A 13 0.76 1.58 -3.15
C LEU A 13 0.28 1.58 -4.59
N GLU A 14 0.99 2.32 -5.45
CA GLU A 14 0.72 2.39 -6.88
C GLU A 14 1.96 1.94 -7.66
N ALA A 15 1.81 0.87 -8.44
CA ALA A 15 2.87 0.38 -9.31
C ALA A 15 2.92 1.19 -10.61
N ASP A 16 4.13 1.44 -11.13
CA ASP A 16 4.34 2.20 -12.37
C ASP A 16 3.66 3.59 -12.36
N ALA A 17 3.64 4.28 -11.21
CA ALA A 17 2.91 5.54 -11.02
C ALA A 17 3.35 6.66 -11.99
N GLU A 18 4.64 6.74 -12.34
CA GLU A 18 5.13 7.73 -13.33
C GLU A 18 4.61 7.42 -14.74
N ARG A 19 4.64 6.15 -15.13
CA ARG A 19 4.10 5.67 -16.40
C ARG A 19 2.59 5.96 -16.50
N ARG A 20 1.86 5.72 -15.40
CA ARG A 20 0.43 6.05 -15.28
C ARG A 20 0.17 7.55 -15.39
N ARG A 21 0.98 8.39 -14.73
CA ARG A 21 0.90 9.86 -14.85
C ARG A 21 1.14 10.35 -16.28
N ALA A 22 1.93 9.62 -17.06
CA ALA A 22 2.11 9.87 -18.49
C ALA A 22 0.99 9.29 -19.39
N GLY A 23 -0.11 8.79 -18.81
CA GLY A 23 -1.24 8.22 -19.55
C GLY A 23 -1.01 6.82 -20.11
N GLN A 24 0.10 6.17 -19.74
CA GLN A 24 0.45 4.83 -20.22
C GLN A 24 -0.09 3.75 -19.27
N ALA A 25 -0.37 2.57 -19.82
CA ALA A 25 -0.75 1.41 -19.02
C ALA A 25 0.41 0.99 -18.09
N ALA A 26 0.07 0.62 -16.85
CA ALA A 26 1.03 0.05 -15.91
C ALA A 26 1.48 -1.33 -16.42
N ARG A 27 2.75 -1.68 -16.19
CA ARG A 27 3.32 -2.97 -16.56
C ARG A 27 3.39 -3.94 -15.37
N ALA A 28 2.74 -3.58 -14.27
CA ALA A 28 2.78 -4.34 -13.03
C ALA A 28 1.37 -4.49 -12.45
N ALA A 29 1.08 -5.70 -11.96
CA ALA A 29 -0.16 -6.03 -11.26
C ALA A 29 0.13 -6.60 -9.87
N PHE A 30 -0.48 -6.04 -8.83
CA PHE A 30 -0.38 -6.56 -7.46
C PHE A 30 -1.15 -7.88 -7.32
N LEU A 31 -0.50 -8.85 -6.67
CA LEU A 31 -1.02 -10.21 -6.47
C LEU A 31 -2.00 -10.33 -5.30
N GLY A 32 -1.89 -9.45 -4.29
CA GLY A 32 -2.71 -9.45 -3.07
C GLY A 32 -3.70 -8.28 -2.99
N ARG A 33 -4.07 -7.70 -4.13
CA ARG A 33 -5.00 -6.55 -4.20
C ARG A 33 -6.43 -6.97 -3.82
N GLY A 34 -7.23 -6.02 -3.35
CA GLY A 34 -8.66 -6.24 -3.15
C GLY A 34 -9.39 -6.51 -4.47
N PRO A 35 -10.53 -7.19 -4.46
CA PRO A 35 -11.26 -7.56 -5.69
C PRO A 35 -11.76 -6.34 -6.47
N ALA A 36 -11.96 -5.21 -5.82
CA ALA A 36 -12.36 -3.95 -6.45
C ALA A 36 -11.16 -3.03 -6.78
N ASP A 37 -9.95 -3.39 -6.35
CA ASP A 37 -8.78 -2.56 -6.57
C ASP A 37 -8.28 -2.70 -8.02
N PRO A 38 -7.90 -1.59 -8.68
CA PRO A 38 -7.20 -1.65 -9.96
C PRO A 38 -5.93 -2.50 -9.86
N GLU A 39 -5.55 -3.17 -10.93
CA GLU A 39 -4.42 -4.13 -10.92
C GLU A 39 -3.11 -3.50 -10.42
N HIS A 40 -2.88 -2.23 -10.72
CA HIS A 40 -1.69 -1.47 -10.36
C HIS A 40 -1.77 -0.84 -8.95
N ARG A 41 -2.81 -1.11 -8.16
CA ARG A 41 -2.98 -0.57 -6.81
C ARG A 41 -3.17 -1.67 -5.78
N THR A 42 -2.71 -1.41 -4.56
CA THR A 42 -3.07 -2.22 -3.38
C THR A 42 -3.10 -1.32 -2.15
N GLY A 43 -4.09 -1.53 -1.28
CA GLY A 43 -4.18 -0.87 0.02
C GLY A 43 -3.63 -1.73 1.16
N ALA A 44 -3.26 -1.11 2.27
CA ALA A 44 -3.04 -1.79 3.54
C ALA A 44 -3.30 -0.85 4.72
N SER A 45 -3.57 -1.44 5.89
CA SER A 45 -3.60 -0.76 7.18
C SER A 45 -2.45 -1.26 8.05
N LEU A 46 -1.80 -0.34 8.76
CA LEU A 46 -0.73 -0.63 9.71
C LEU A 46 -1.02 0.04 11.03
N GLU A 47 -1.16 -0.76 12.09
CA GLU A 47 -1.11 -0.22 13.44
C GLU A 47 0.31 0.21 13.78
N LEU A 48 0.46 1.48 14.14
CA LEU A 48 1.71 2.10 14.54
C LEU A 48 1.81 2.06 16.07
N PRO A 49 2.76 1.29 16.62
CA PRO A 49 3.04 1.34 18.04
C PRO A 49 3.61 2.72 18.41
N ARG A 50 3.36 3.16 19.65
CA ARG A 50 3.91 4.44 20.18
C ARG A 50 5.43 4.50 20.22
N GLN A 51 6.06 3.34 20.30
CA GLN A 51 7.50 3.18 20.47
C GLN A 51 8.14 3.19 19.07
N ARG A 52 9.43 3.51 18.96
CA ARG A 52 10.20 3.59 17.70
C ARG A 52 10.39 2.24 16.96
N GLU A 53 9.45 1.31 17.15
CA GLU A 53 9.41 0.03 16.46
C GLU A 53 8.92 0.24 15.02
N ARG A 54 9.59 -0.42 14.07
CA ARG A 54 9.21 -0.39 12.66
C ARG A 54 8.20 -1.49 12.37
N ARG A 55 7.15 -1.16 11.63
CA ARG A 55 6.18 -2.13 11.07
C ARG A 55 6.30 -2.11 9.55
N CYS A 56 6.23 -3.29 8.95
CA CYS A 56 6.37 -3.49 7.51
C CYS A 56 5.16 -4.24 6.97
N VAL A 57 4.71 -3.87 5.78
CA VAL A 57 3.79 -4.68 4.96
C VAL A 57 4.53 -5.22 3.76
N ARG A 58 4.24 -6.47 3.40
CA ARG A 58 4.76 -7.07 2.18
C ARG A 58 3.76 -6.84 1.06
N ALA A 59 4.22 -6.28 -0.06
CA ALA A 59 3.45 -6.20 -1.29
C ALA A 59 4.23 -6.92 -2.40
N ALA A 60 3.54 -7.78 -3.14
CA ALA A 60 4.10 -8.50 -4.27
C ALA A 60 3.30 -8.17 -5.54
N PHE A 61 4.01 -7.94 -6.64
CA PHE A 61 3.43 -7.70 -7.95
C PHE A 61 4.09 -8.59 -8.98
N ARG A 62 3.39 -8.81 -10.09
CA ARG A 62 3.91 -9.47 -11.29
C ARG A 62 4.11 -8.42 -12.37
N LEU A 63 5.21 -8.55 -13.11
CA LEU A 63 5.45 -7.79 -14.33
C LEU A 63 4.79 -8.49 -15.52
N HIS A 64 4.19 -7.70 -16.40
CA HIS A 64 3.62 -8.16 -17.67
C HIS A 64 4.69 -8.22 -18.77
#